data_AF-A0A3C0I2D6-F1
#
_entry.id   AF-A0A3C0I2D6-F1
#
_cell.length_a   1.000
_cell.length_b   1.000
_cell.length_c   1.000
_cell.angle_alpha   90.00
_cell.angle_beta   90.00
_cell.angle_gamma   90.00
#
_symmetry.space_group_name_H-M   'P 1'
#
loop_
_entity.id
_entity.type
_entity.pdbx_description
1 polymer ?
#
loop_
_entity_poly.entity_id
_entity_poly.type
_entity_poly.pdbx_seq_one_letter_code
_entity_poly.pdbx_strand_id
1 'polypeptide(L)'
;WLALQDTTRELENDESITKMLMFGKFMEQAPKLVAKSPKIALNQFLIETSQGQLKADVSLGIDKDKITSLENLFLVISALSANVDFSIDKKLLASLVEIQMTHEMQESLAGKAMSDEDLAKIKAMTLQQIQMVVAFNVLVEGEANNYKLLADLKEGMLTLNGQKMPLVQLLFSLLETQ
;
A
#
# COMPACT_ATOMS: atom_id res chain seq x y z
N TRP A 1 -9.37 -15.97 -7.64
CA TRP A 1 -9.81 -14.57 -7.82
C TRP A 1 -11.33 -14.49 -7.74
N LEU A 2 -12.08 -15.07 -8.67
CA LEU A 2 -13.55 -15.06 -8.64
C LEU A 2 -14.15 -15.66 -7.33
N ALA A 3 -13.60 -16.77 -6.84
CA ALA A 3 -14.04 -17.39 -5.58
C ALA A 3 -13.85 -16.52 -4.32
N LEU A 4 -13.03 -15.46 -4.38
CA LEU A 4 -12.85 -14.52 -3.27
C LEU A 4 -13.87 -13.37 -3.32
N GLN A 5 -14.33 -12.98 -4.51
CA GLN A 5 -15.34 -11.92 -4.71
C GLN A 5 -16.75 -12.37 -4.30
N ASP A 6 -17.12 -13.60 -4.61
CA ASP A 6 -18.50 -14.07 -4.38
C ASP A 6 -18.83 -14.17 -2.88
N THR A 7 -17.85 -14.47 -2.02
CA THR A 7 -18.05 -14.59 -0.57
C THR A 7 -18.09 -13.23 0.14
N THR A 8 -17.51 -12.17 -0.43
CA THR A 8 -17.53 -10.83 0.19
C THR A 8 -18.94 -10.25 0.25
N ARG A 9 -19.84 -10.73 -0.63
CA ARG A 9 -21.22 -10.26 -0.72
C ARG A 9 -22.18 -10.95 0.26
N GLU A 10 -21.75 -12.00 0.95
CA GLU A 10 -22.62 -12.81 1.83
C GLU A 10 -22.38 -12.61 3.34
N LEU A 11 -21.35 -11.87 3.77
CA LEU A 11 -20.89 -11.88 5.18
C LEU A 11 -20.58 -10.48 5.76
N GLU A 12 -21.58 -9.59 5.75
CA GLU A 12 -21.48 -8.22 6.31
C GLU A 12 -21.61 -8.12 7.85
N ASN A 13 -21.76 -9.22 8.61
CA ASN A 13 -22.23 -9.11 10.00
C ASN A 13 -21.23 -9.46 11.13
N ASP A 14 -19.98 -9.82 10.87
CA ASP A 14 -18.93 -9.83 11.91
C ASP A 14 -17.54 -9.79 11.26
N GLU A 15 -16.87 -8.64 11.38
CA GLU A 15 -15.57 -8.39 10.75
C GLU A 15 -14.49 -9.39 11.19
N SER A 16 -14.58 -9.90 12.43
CA SER A 16 -13.60 -10.85 12.98
C SER A 16 -13.78 -12.25 12.41
N ILE A 17 -15.02 -12.72 12.31
CA ILE A 17 -15.38 -14.04 11.76
C ILE A 17 -15.09 -14.04 10.25
N THR A 18 -15.40 -12.93 9.56
CA THR A 18 -15.10 -12.74 8.15
C THR A 18 -13.60 -12.78 7.88
N LYS A 19 -12.78 -12.12 8.72
CA LYS A 19 -11.30 -12.19 8.62
C LYS A 19 -10.77 -13.62 8.82
N MET A 20 -11.28 -14.35 9.81
CA MET A 20 -10.85 -15.73 10.10
C MET A 20 -11.22 -16.71 8.97
N LEU A 21 -12.44 -16.59 8.43
CA LEU A 21 -12.88 -17.41 7.29
C LEU A 21 -12.09 -17.11 6.02
N MET A 22 -11.80 -15.84 5.74
CA MET A 22 -10.95 -15.46 4.61
C MET A 22 -9.52 -15.99 4.75
N PHE A 23 -8.96 -15.93 5.96
CA PHE A 23 -7.63 -16.49 6.24
C PHE A 23 -7.60 -18.01 6.06
N GLY A 24 -8.62 -18.74 6.56
CA GLY A 24 -8.74 -20.18 6.35
C GLY A 24 -8.78 -20.55 4.86
N LYS A 25 -9.61 -19.88 4.06
CA LYS A 25 -9.65 -20.09 2.59
C LYS A 25 -8.34 -19.73 1.91
N PHE A 26 -7.66 -18.68 2.37
CA PHE A 26 -6.34 -18.33 1.86
C PHE A 26 -5.34 -19.47 2.12
N MET A 27 -5.29 -20.01 3.33
CA MET A 27 -4.38 -21.11 3.68
C MET A 27 -4.68 -22.39 2.88
N GLU A 28 -5.93 -22.66 2.53
CA GLU A 28 -6.29 -23.78 1.63
C GLU A 28 -5.75 -23.61 0.20
N GLN A 29 -5.69 -22.37 -0.30
CA GLN A 29 -5.24 -22.07 -1.67
C GLN A 29 -3.75 -21.71 -1.75
N ALA A 30 -3.13 -21.31 -0.64
CA ALA A 30 -1.74 -20.89 -0.56
C ALA A 30 -0.75 -21.91 -1.17
N PRO A 31 -0.86 -23.23 -0.89
CA PRO A 31 0.02 -24.22 -1.54
C PRO A 31 -0.08 -24.20 -3.07
N LYS A 32 -1.31 -24.08 -3.61
CA LYS A 32 -1.56 -24.06 -5.06
C LYS A 32 -1.05 -22.78 -5.71
N LEU A 33 -1.12 -21.66 -4.99
CA LEU A 33 -0.57 -20.38 -5.44
C LEU A 33 0.95 -20.42 -5.45
N VAL A 34 1.57 -20.84 -4.34
CA VAL A 34 3.02 -20.95 -4.20
C VAL A 34 3.62 -21.89 -5.23
N ALA A 35 3.02 -23.06 -5.46
CA ALA A 35 3.52 -24.05 -6.41
C ALA A 35 3.76 -23.50 -7.83
N LYS A 36 3.06 -22.42 -8.21
CA LYS A 36 3.17 -21.79 -9.54
C LYS A 36 4.17 -20.63 -9.60
N SER A 37 4.80 -20.25 -8.48
CA SER A 37 5.73 -19.11 -8.40
C SER A 37 5.22 -17.87 -9.14
N PRO A 38 4.01 -17.38 -8.81
CA PRO A 38 3.38 -16.31 -9.55
C PRO A 38 4.26 -15.08 -9.53
N LYS A 39 4.31 -14.41 -10.68
CA LYS A 39 4.90 -13.08 -10.86
C LYS A 39 3.87 -12.20 -11.51
N ILE A 40 3.69 -11.00 -10.97
CA ILE A 40 2.82 -9.97 -11.51
C ILE A 40 3.71 -8.75 -11.71
N ALA A 41 3.65 -8.15 -12.89
CA ALA A 41 4.35 -6.92 -13.19
C ALA A 41 3.40 -5.94 -13.88
N LEU A 42 3.37 -4.72 -13.36
CA LEU A 42 2.75 -3.56 -13.95
C LEU A 42 3.90 -2.61 -14.32
N ASN A 43 4.30 -2.66 -15.58
CA ASN A 43 5.38 -1.83 -16.09
C ASN A 43 4.79 -0.60 -16.79
N GLN A 44 5.48 0.54 -16.69
CA GLN A 44 5.17 1.77 -17.41
C GLN A 44 3.75 2.29 -17.16
N PHE A 45 3.23 2.11 -15.95
CA PHE A 45 1.95 2.70 -15.59
C PHE A 45 2.10 4.22 -15.56
N LEU A 46 1.30 4.92 -16.37
CA LEU A 46 1.34 6.36 -16.51
C LEU A 46 -0.09 6.91 -16.44
N ILE A 47 -0.30 7.87 -15.54
CA ILE A 47 -1.49 8.72 -15.52
C ILE A 47 -1.03 10.14 -15.75
N GLU A 48 -1.66 10.83 -16.70
CA GLU A 48 -1.45 12.25 -16.95
C GLU A 48 -2.72 13.04 -16.63
N THR A 49 -2.55 14.14 -15.91
CA THR A 49 -3.62 15.05 -15.51
C THR A 49 -3.19 16.49 -15.74
N SER A 50 -4.12 17.45 -15.66
CA SER A 50 -3.79 18.89 -15.67
C SER A 50 -2.98 19.33 -14.44
N GLN A 51 -2.88 18.50 -13.41
CA GLN A 51 -2.11 18.75 -12.18
C GLN A 51 -0.73 18.08 -12.19
N GLY A 52 -0.41 17.29 -13.21
CA GLY A 52 0.84 16.56 -13.34
C GLY A 52 0.63 15.09 -13.68
N GLN A 53 1.72 14.32 -13.58
CA GLN A 53 1.78 12.91 -13.92
C GLN A 53 2.08 12.02 -12.71
N LEU A 54 1.61 10.78 -12.79
CA LEU A 54 1.98 9.67 -11.92
C LEU A 54 2.59 8.57 -12.78
N LYS A 55 3.78 8.10 -12.41
CA LYS A 55 4.49 6.99 -13.05
C LYS A 55 4.73 5.89 -12.04
N ALA A 56 4.50 4.64 -12.44
CA ALA A 56 4.79 3.49 -11.60
C ALA A 56 5.26 2.29 -12.42
N ASP A 57 6.31 1.65 -11.91
CA ASP A 57 6.76 0.33 -12.27
C ASP A 57 6.71 -0.54 -11.02
N VAL A 58 5.85 -1.55 -11.03
CA VAL A 58 5.62 -2.44 -9.89
C VAL A 58 5.78 -3.87 -10.33
N SER A 59 6.59 -4.64 -9.61
CA SER A 59 6.63 -6.08 -9.75
C SER A 59 6.51 -6.76 -8.40
N LEU A 60 5.82 -7.90 -8.39
CA LEU A 60 5.59 -8.73 -7.22
C LEU A 60 5.81 -10.17 -7.63
N GLY A 61 6.45 -10.96 -6.78
CA GLY A 61 6.74 -12.35 -7.09
C GLY A 61 6.89 -13.21 -5.85
N ILE A 62 6.60 -14.51 -6.01
CA ILE A 62 6.82 -15.53 -4.99
C ILE A 62 7.79 -16.57 -5.54
N ASP A 63 8.90 -16.79 -4.83
CA ASP A 63 9.87 -17.83 -5.12
C ASP A 63 9.51 -19.11 -4.37
N LYS A 64 9.00 -20.12 -5.08
CA LYS A 64 8.55 -21.36 -4.44
C LYS A 64 9.69 -22.17 -3.84
N ASP A 65 10.90 -22.05 -4.39
CA ASP A 65 12.03 -22.89 -3.99
C ASP A 65 12.56 -22.45 -2.61
N LYS A 66 12.19 -21.24 -2.18
CA LYS A 66 12.45 -20.72 -0.83
C LYS A 66 11.36 -21.09 0.19
N ILE A 67 10.24 -21.66 -0.23
CA ILE A 67 9.12 -22.01 0.66
C ILE A 67 9.17 -23.51 0.97
N THR A 68 9.78 -23.86 2.09
CA THR A 68 9.78 -25.24 2.60
C THR A 68 8.63 -25.52 3.58
N SER A 69 8.03 -24.47 4.15
CA SER A 69 6.82 -24.54 4.99
C SER A 69 6.01 -23.25 4.91
N LEU A 70 4.69 -23.38 4.77
CA LEU A 70 3.74 -22.26 4.83
C LEU A 70 3.35 -21.88 6.27
N GLU A 71 3.62 -22.76 7.24
CA GLU A 71 3.36 -22.51 8.65
C GLU A 71 4.42 -21.57 9.25
N ASN A 72 5.60 -21.50 8.62
CA ASN A 72 6.65 -20.61 9.03
C ASN A 72 6.59 -19.30 8.23
N LEU A 73 5.98 -18.28 8.84
CA LEU A 73 5.84 -16.95 8.25
C LEU A 73 7.17 -16.33 7.81
N PHE A 74 8.29 -16.62 8.50
CA PHE A 74 9.60 -16.11 8.10
C PHE A 74 10.05 -16.68 6.75
N LEU A 75 9.79 -17.97 6.51
CA LEU A 75 10.12 -18.61 5.24
C LEU A 75 9.25 -18.07 4.11
N VAL A 76 7.95 -17.87 4.37
CA VAL A 76 7.03 -17.25 3.41
C VAL A 76 7.50 -15.83 3.07
N ILE A 77 7.83 -15.01 4.06
CA ILE A 77 8.33 -13.64 3.86
C ILE A 77 9.63 -13.63 3.05
N SER A 78 10.55 -14.57 3.31
CA SER A 78 11.84 -14.66 2.60
C SER A 78 11.69 -15.01 1.12
N ALA A 79 10.58 -15.65 0.76
CA ALA A 79 10.23 -16.03 -0.60
C ALA A 79 9.53 -14.93 -1.39
N LEU A 80 9.07 -13.87 -0.72
CA LEU A 80 8.48 -12.72 -1.38
C LEU A 80 9.55 -11.87 -2.05
N SER A 81 9.20 -11.37 -3.23
CA SER A 81 9.95 -10.35 -3.94
C SER A 81 9.00 -9.24 -4.37
N ALA A 82 9.44 -8.00 -4.23
CA ALA A 82 8.72 -6.85 -4.73
C ALA A 82 9.71 -5.81 -5.24
N ASN A 83 9.34 -5.09 -6.29
CA ASN A 83 10.04 -3.90 -6.71
C ASN A 83 9.01 -2.83 -7.07
N VAL A 84 9.22 -1.62 -6.57
CA VAL A 84 8.36 -0.46 -6.80
C VAL A 84 9.28 0.72 -7.14
N ASP A 85 9.14 1.25 -8.34
CA ASP A 85 9.60 2.59 -8.70
C ASP A 85 8.37 3.44 -8.98
N PHE A 86 8.12 4.40 -8.10
CA PHE A 86 6.96 5.26 -8.16
C PHE A 86 7.42 6.71 -8.17
N SER A 87 6.76 7.52 -9.00
CA SER A 87 6.98 8.96 -9.08
C SER A 87 5.65 9.68 -9.26
N ILE A 88 5.44 10.77 -8.53
CA ILE A 88 4.24 11.58 -8.62
C ILE A 88 4.57 13.06 -8.52
N ASP A 89 3.99 13.88 -9.38
CA ASP A 89 4.14 15.34 -9.28
C ASP A 89 3.55 15.86 -7.97
N LYS A 90 4.24 16.81 -7.33
CA LYS A 90 3.88 17.34 -6.00
C LYS A 90 2.45 17.87 -5.94
N LYS A 91 2.01 18.56 -6.99
CA LYS A 91 0.67 19.14 -7.08
C LYS A 91 -0.41 18.07 -7.20
N LEU A 92 -0.14 17.00 -7.94
CA LEU A 92 -1.05 15.87 -8.06
C LEU A 92 -1.17 15.13 -6.72
N LEU A 93 -0.04 14.87 -6.03
CA LEU A 93 -0.06 14.27 -4.70
C LEU A 93 -0.88 15.11 -3.71
N ALA A 94 -0.65 16.42 -3.66
CA ALA A 94 -1.42 17.32 -2.81
C ALA A 94 -2.92 17.23 -3.10
N SER A 95 -3.32 17.22 -4.38
CA SER A 95 -4.74 17.11 -4.73
C SER A 95 -5.35 15.77 -4.32
N LEU A 96 -4.62 14.66 -4.39
CA LEU A 96 -5.12 13.34 -3.97
C LEU A 96 -5.34 13.29 -2.46
N VAL A 97 -4.38 13.80 -1.69
CA VAL A 97 -4.48 13.87 -0.22
C VAL A 97 -5.60 14.83 0.20
N GLU A 98 -5.74 15.98 -0.46
CA GLU A 98 -6.84 16.91 -0.21
C GLU A 98 -8.20 16.24 -0.45
N ILE A 99 -8.38 15.50 -1.55
CA ILE A 99 -9.62 14.78 -1.85
C ILE A 99 -9.95 13.77 -0.75
N GLN A 100 -8.96 12.99 -0.29
CA GLN A 100 -9.15 12.04 0.80
C GLN A 100 -9.58 12.74 2.09
N MET A 101 -8.87 13.80 2.50
CA MET A 101 -9.20 14.56 3.70
C MET A 101 -10.56 15.24 3.63
N THR A 102 -10.92 15.76 2.45
CA THR A 102 -12.25 16.32 2.22
C THR A 102 -13.32 15.26 2.43
N HIS A 103 -13.12 14.04 1.93
CA HIS A 103 -14.05 12.94 2.13
C HIS A 103 -14.22 12.59 3.61
N GLU A 104 -13.11 12.40 4.34
CA GLU A 104 -13.11 12.10 5.78
C GLU A 104 -13.78 13.21 6.60
N MET A 105 -13.50 14.48 6.28
CA MET A 105 -14.13 15.62 6.94
C MET A 105 -15.63 15.69 6.63
N GLN A 106 -16.04 15.43 5.38
CA GLN A 106 -17.44 15.47 4.97
C GLN A 106 -18.28 14.42 5.71
N GLU A 107 -17.73 13.24 5.96
CA GLU A 107 -18.36 12.21 6.80
C GLU A 107 -18.56 12.71 8.24
N SER A 108 -17.55 13.38 8.81
CA SER A 108 -17.64 13.94 10.16
C SER A 108 -18.67 15.06 10.31
N LEU A 109 -18.93 15.78 9.21
CA LEU A 109 -19.89 16.89 9.16
C LEU A 109 -21.35 16.44 9.02
N ALA A 110 -21.63 15.13 8.90
CA ALA A 110 -22.97 14.56 8.80
C ALA A 110 -23.88 15.26 7.75
N GLY A 111 -23.30 15.62 6.60
CA GLY A 111 -23.99 16.28 5.49
C GLY A 111 -24.07 17.81 5.56
N LYS A 112 -23.43 18.46 6.53
CA LYS A 112 -23.26 19.92 6.51
C LYS A 112 -22.32 20.36 5.39
N ALA A 113 -22.55 21.55 4.87
CA ALA A 113 -21.66 22.18 3.90
C ALA A 113 -20.34 22.55 4.57
N MET A 114 -19.24 22.34 3.86
CA MET A 114 -17.89 22.69 4.31
C MET A 114 -17.70 24.21 4.25
N SER A 115 -17.16 24.79 5.32
CA SER A 115 -16.84 26.22 5.35
C SER A 115 -15.49 26.52 4.70
N ASP A 116 -15.22 27.79 4.39
CA ASP A 116 -13.90 28.23 3.90
C ASP A 116 -12.78 27.96 4.92
N GLU A 117 -13.10 28.00 6.21
CA GLU A 117 -12.17 27.67 7.29
C GLU A 117 -11.81 26.18 7.28
N ASP A 118 -12.80 25.31 7.06
CA ASP A 118 -12.57 23.86 6.91
C ASP A 118 -11.68 23.55 5.70
N LEU A 119 -11.93 24.23 4.57
CA LEU A 119 -11.10 24.09 3.36
C LEU A 119 -9.65 24.55 3.60
N ALA A 120 -9.45 25.66 4.31
CA ALA A 120 -8.12 26.14 4.67
C ALA A 120 -7.39 25.15 5.60
N LYS A 121 -8.12 24.57 6.56
CA LYS A 121 -7.61 23.55 7.48
C LYS A 121 -7.19 22.27 6.73
N ILE A 122 -7.99 21.79 5.79
CA ILE A 122 -7.67 20.63 4.95
C ILE A 122 -6.36 20.84 4.18
N LYS A 123 -6.17 22.02 3.59
CA LYS A 123 -4.92 22.35 2.88
C LYS A 123 -3.71 22.33 3.81
N ALA A 124 -3.83 22.93 5.00
CA ALA A 124 -2.76 22.92 5.98
C ALA A 124 -2.41 21.49 6.44
N MET A 125 -3.43 20.68 6.75
CA MET A 125 -3.25 19.28 7.13
C MET A 125 -2.63 18.45 6.00
N THR A 126 -3.02 18.70 4.75
CA THR A 126 -2.46 18.01 3.57
C THR A 126 -0.96 18.24 3.46
N LEU A 127 -0.53 19.51 3.54
CA LEU A 127 0.89 19.85 3.51
C LEU A 127 1.65 19.19 4.66
N GLN A 128 1.06 19.18 5.86
CA GLN A 128 1.66 18.53 7.02
C GLN A 128 1.80 17.01 6.85
N GLN A 129 0.78 16.32 6.33
CA GLN A 129 0.86 14.88 6.07
C GLN A 129 1.93 14.54 5.03
N ILE A 130 2.00 15.30 3.93
CA ILE A 130 3.03 15.10 2.92
C ILE A 130 4.43 15.32 3.53
N GLN A 131 4.61 16.39 4.31
CA GLN A 131 5.87 16.65 5.00
C GLN A 131 6.25 15.52 5.97
N MET A 132 5.28 14.94 6.67
CA MET A 132 5.51 13.81 7.56
C MET A 132 6.02 12.58 6.80
N VAL A 133 5.37 12.22 5.69
CA VAL A 133 5.77 11.08 4.85
C VAL A 133 7.17 11.29 4.24
N VAL A 134 7.50 12.52 3.87
CA VAL A 134 8.85 12.89 3.41
C VAL A 134 9.87 12.83 4.56
N ALA A 135 9.52 13.33 5.75
CA ALA A 135 10.40 13.30 6.93
C ALA A 135 10.71 11.87 7.39
N PHE A 136 9.78 10.94 7.21
CA PHE A 136 9.99 9.50 7.44
C PHE A 136 10.67 8.79 6.27
N ASN A 137 11.13 9.52 5.25
CA ASN A 137 11.83 8.98 4.10
C ASN A 137 11.03 7.89 3.35
N VAL A 138 9.70 7.96 3.39
CA VAL A 138 8.80 7.11 2.59
C VAL A 138 8.70 7.67 1.17
N LEU A 139 8.60 8.99 1.07
CA LEU A 139 8.77 9.73 -0.18
C LEU A 139 10.08 10.53 -0.11
N VAL A 140 10.78 10.62 -1.24
CA VAL A 140 11.96 11.47 -1.41
C VAL A 140 11.75 12.47 -2.53
N GLU A 141 12.48 13.58 -2.48
CA GLU A 141 12.54 14.54 -3.58
C GLU A 141 13.13 13.88 -4.83
N GLY A 142 12.46 14.04 -5.97
CA GLY A 142 12.96 13.61 -7.26
C GLY A 142 13.32 14.78 -8.18
N GLU A 143 13.30 14.54 -9.49
CA GLU A 143 13.67 15.55 -10.49
C GLU A 143 12.51 16.49 -10.82
N ALA A 144 12.84 17.74 -11.16
CA ALA A 144 11.96 18.77 -11.74
C ALA A 144 10.78 19.27 -10.88
N ASN A 145 9.91 18.42 -10.33
CA ASN A 145 8.81 18.79 -9.42
C ASN A 145 8.04 17.56 -8.86
N ASN A 146 8.73 16.44 -8.62
CA ASN A 146 8.07 15.20 -8.19
C ASN A 146 8.62 14.69 -6.85
N TYR A 147 7.79 13.88 -6.20
CA TYR A 147 8.21 12.96 -5.16
C TYR A 147 8.39 11.58 -5.77
N LYS A 148 9.35 10.81 -5.23
CA LYS A 148 9.62 9.43 -5.60
C LYS A 148 9.52 8.48 -4.41
N LEU A 149 9.17 7.24 -4.70
CA LEU A 149 9.30 6.10 -3.80
C LEU A 149 10.01 4.99 -4.56
N LEU A 150 11.12 4.53 -3.99
CA LEU A 150 11.84 3.36 -4.45
C LEU A 150 11.77 2.31 -3.35
N ALA A 151 11.10 1.19 -3.60
CA ALA A 151 11.02 0.09 -2.66
C ALA A 151 11.44 -1.23 -3.32
N ASP A 152 12.31 -1.98 -2.67
CA ASP A 152 12.70 -3.33 -3.08
C ASP A 152 12.56 -4.28 -1.90
N LEU A 153 11.80 -5.36 -2.08
CA LEU A 153 11.72 -6.45 -1.13
C LEU A 153 12.44 -7.65 -1.73
N LYS A 154 13.46 -8.14 -1.02
CA LYS A 154 14.16 -9.37 -1.38
C LYS A 154 14.65 -10.05 -0.13
N GLU A 155 14.42 -11.36 -0.04
CA GLU A 155 14.95 -12.18 1.06
C GLU A 155 14.51 -11.67 2.45
N GLY A 156 13.27 -11.18 2.54
CA GLY A 156 12.70 -10.64 3.77
C GLY A 156 13.27 -9.28 4.20
N MET A 157 14.11 -8.65 3.38
CA MET A 157 14.63 -7.30 3.60
C MET A 157 13.94 -6.31 2.68
N LEU A 158 13.28 -5.31 3.27
CA LEU A 158 12.77 -4.15 2.55
C LEU A 158 13.87 -3.09 2.46
N THR A 159 14.15 -2.61 1.26
CA THR A 159 14.96 -1.43 1.00
C THR A 159 14.02 -0.31 0.55
N LEU A 160 13.76 0.67 1.40
CA LEU A 160 12.92 1.83 1.10
C LEU A 160 13.80 3.07 0.94
N ASN A 161 13.83 3.66 -0.25
CA ASN A 161 14.66 4.82 -0.57
C ASN A 161 16.12 4.68 -0.10
N GLY A 162 16.69 3.48 -0.30
CA GLY A 162 18.05 3.11 0.11
C GLY A 162 18.21 2.65 1.56
N GLN A 163 17.20 2.82 2.41
CA GLN A 163 17.23 2.38 3.81
C GLN A 163 16.74 0.92 3.93
N LYS A 164 17.59 0.06 4.49
CA LYS A 164 17.29 -1.36 4.67
C LYS A 164 16.65 -1.61 6.03
N MET A 165 15.56 -2.38 6.03
CA MET A 165 14.88 -2.84 7.24
C MET A 165 14.33 -4.26 7.06
N PRO A 166 14.39 -5.11 8.09
CA PRO A 166 13.72 -6.41 8.05
C PRO A 166 12.20 -6.23 7.92
N LEU A 167 11.57 -6.85 6.91
CA LEU A 167 10.11 -6.74 6.71
C LEU A 167 9.33 -7.24 7.92
N VAL A 168 9.85 -8.26 8.60
CA VAL A 168 9.25 -8.80 9.83
C VAL A 168 9.15 -7.73 10.93
N GLN A 169 10.16 -6.88 11.08
CA GLN A 169 10.16 -5.82 12.11
C GLN A 169 9.05 -4.80 11.82
N LEU A 170 8.83 -4.45 10.55
CA LEU A 170 7.72 -3.58 10.15
C LEU A 170 6.37 -4.22 10.47
N LEU A 171 6.18 -5.49 10.11
CA LEU A 171 4.92 -6.20 10.36
C LEU A 171 4.59 -6.25 11.86
N PHE A 172 5.59 -6.47 12.73
CA PHE A 172 5.36 -6.43 14.18
C PHE A 172 5.01 -5.03 14.68
N SER A 173 5.69 -3.97 14.20
CA SER A 173 5.36 -2.60 14.60
C SER A 173 3.93 -2.19 14.24
N LEU A 174 3.37 -2.72 13.14
CA LEU A 174 1.99 -2.46 12.72
C LEU A 174 0.95 -3.22 13.55
N LEU A 175 1.32 -4.38 14.10
CA LEU A 175 0.44 -5.19 14.94
C LEU A 175 0.37 -4.67 16.39
N GLU A 176 1.42 -3.99 16.87
CA GLU A 176 1.45 -3.38 18.21
C GLU A 176 0.71 -2.04 18.30
N THR A 177 0.40 -1.41 17.17
CA THR A 177 -0.34 -0.13 17.09
C THR A 177 -1.87 -0.28 17.06
N GLN A 178 -2.42 -1.45 17.35
CA GLN A 178 -3.86 -1.69 17.53
C GLN A 178 -4.20 -2.09 18.97
#